data_AF-A0A8T4JQG6-F1
#
_entry.id   AF-A0A8T4JQG6-F1
#
_cell.length_a   1.000
_cell.length_b   1.000
_cell.length_c   1.000
_cell.angle_alpha   90.00
_cell.angle_beta   90.00
_cell.angle_gamma   90.00
#
_symmetry.space_group_name_H-M   'P 1'
#
loop_
_entity.id
_entity.type
_entity.pdbx_description
1 polymer ?
#
loop_
_entity_poly.entity_id
_entity_poly.type
_entity_poly.pdbx_seq_one_letter_code
_entity_poly.pdbx_strand_id
1 'polypeptide(L)'
;MNAEKKTGRIEPIGYDRVLYTRGKKGNISESLRQLLSYMENTNQNNAINEDLRDIQQMVDQVKRDGEVSLRYMKWFEHDQMMYEQGRKEEQENTERERKIAEQERKNAEQEKKRAEAAEQFAKAAKQEVKIAEQEKKLTKHLLSDQRLEDLQRALDDAAFRDQLLQEYGIR
;
A
#
# COMPACT_ATOMS: atom_id res chain seq x y z
N MET A 1 -36.26 23.18 -13.66
CA MET A 1 -35.04 22.83 -12.89
C MET A 1 -34.10 24.02 -12.96
N ASN A 2 -33.97 24.76 -11.86
CA ASN A 2 -33.10 25.93 -11.76
C ASN A 2 -31.65 25.45 -11.68
N ALA A 3 -30.82 25.82 -12.66
CA ALA A 3 -29.39 25.68 -12.58
C ALA A 3 -28.86 26.83 -11.70
N GLU A 4 -28.67 26.56 -10.41
CA GLU A 4 -27.92 27.43 -9.51
C GLU A 4 -26.52 27.64 -10.09
N LYS A 5 -26.27 28.83 -10.63
CA LYS A 5 -24.92 29.31 -10.91
C LYS A 5 -24.20 29.43 -9.57
N LYS A 6 -23.46 28.39 -9.17
CA LYS A 6 -22.51 28.49 -8.07
C LYS A 6 -21.41 29.45 -8.53
N THR A 7 -21.58 30.73 -8.19
CA THR A 7 -20.50 31.72 -8.17
C THR A 7 -19.41 31.14 -7.27
N GLY A 8 -18.38 30.57 -7.88
CA GLY A 8 -17.21 30.04 -7.20
C GLY A 8 -16.56 31.20 -6.45
N ARG A 9 -16.73 31.22 -5.13
CA ARG A 9 -15.98 32.11 -4.26
C ARG A 9 -14.55 31.58 -4.26
N ILE A 10 -13.66 32.27 -4.96
CA ILE A 10 -12.23 31.97 -4.96
C ILE A 10 -11.74 32.28 -3.54
N GLU A 11 -11.47 31.24 -2.76
CA GLU A 11 -10.80 31.43 -1.47
C GLU A 11 -9.34 31.80 -1.74
N PRO A 12 -8.83 32.92 -1.19
CA PRO A 12 -7.45 33.32 -1.44
C PRO A 12 -6.50 32.31 -0.77
N ILE A 13 -5.67 31.66 -1.58
CA ILE A 13 -4.46 30.98 -1.15
C ILE A 13 -3.52 32.03 -0.55
N GLY A 14 -3.50 32.13 0.78
CA GLY A 14 -2.63 33.07 1.50
C GLY A 14 -1.17 32.67 1.31
N TYR A 15 -0.39 33.54 0.67
CA TYR A 15 1.07 33.40 0.59
C TYR A 15 1.71 34.50 1.45
N ASP A 16 2.42 34.10 2.50
CA ASP A 16 3.20 35.03 3.31
C ASP A 16 4.45 35.49 2.53
N ARG A 17 4.47 36.76 2.14
CA ARG A 17 5.57 37.36 1.36
C ARG A 17 6.44 38.23 2.26
N VAL A 18 7.67 37.77 2.51
CA VAL A 18 8.67 38.50 3.29
C VAL A 18 9.42 39.49 2.38
N LEU A 19 9.41 40.78 2.72
CA LEU A 19 10.13 41.82 1.98
C LEU A 19 11.33 42.35 2.79
N TYR A 20 12.53 42.29 2.21
CA TYR A 20 13.74 42.80 2.83
C TYR A 20 14.02 44.24 2.40
N THR A 21 13.74 45.19 3.30
CA THR A 21 13.82 46.64 3.00
C THR A 21 15.22 47.24 3.19
N ARG A 22 16.22 46.45 3.61
CA ARG A 22 17.59 46.90 3.96
C ARG A 22 17.67 48.06 4.97
N GLY A 23 16.57 48.41 5.64
CA GLY A 23 16.48 49.52 6.59
C GLY A 23 17.00 49.19 8.00
N LYS A 24 17.16 50.23 8.84
CA LYS A 24 17.46 50.05 10.27
C LYS A 24 16.18 49.72 11.04
N LYS A 25 16.27 48.82 12.03
CA LYS A 25 15.14 48.42 12.88
C LYS A 25 14.56 49.64 13.60
N GLY A 26 13.24 49.87 13.47
CA GLY A 26 12.48 50.75 14.35
C GLY A 26 11.80 51.98 13.73
N ASN A 27 12.01 52.31 12.45
CA ASN A 27 11.25 53.42 11.83
C ASN A 27 10.88 53.13 10.37
N ILE A 28 9.76 52.42 10.17
CA ILE A 28 9.16 52.23 8.83
C ILE A 28 8.51 53.56 8.44
N SER A 29 8.73 54.05 7.22
CA SER A 29 8.07 55.26 6.72
C SER A 29 6.56 55.01 6.57
N GLU A 30 5.77 56.08 6.69
CA GLU A 30 4.33 55.95 6.52
C GLU A 30 3.96 55.45 5.12
N SER A 31 4.64 55.96 4.08
CA SER A 31 4.49 55.48 2.70
C SER A 31 4.70 53.97 2.54
N LEU A 32 5.69 53.40 3.23
CA LEU A 32 5.97 51.96 3.18
C LEU A 32 4.91 51.16 3.96
N ARG A 33 4.42 51.66 5.09
CA ARG A 33 3.28 51.04 5.80
C ARG A 33 2.04 50.99 4.91
N GLN A 34 1.73 52.09 4.25
CA GLN A 34 0.58 52.19 3.34
C GLN A 34 0.72 51.21 2.15
N LEU A 35 1.92 51.11 1.56
CA LEU A 35 2.19 50.14 0.50
C LEU A 35 2.05 48.68 0.96
N LEU A 36 2.59 48.34 2.14
CA LEU A 36 2.47 46.99 2.70
C LEU A 36 1.00 46.62 2.96
N SER A 37 0.23 47.53 3.55
CA SER A 37 -1.20 47.33 3.81
C SER A 37 -2.01 47.18 2.51
N TYR A 38 -1.65 47.93 1.46
CA TYR A 38 -2.23 47.77 0.13
C TYR A 38 -1.86 46.45 -0.54
N MET A 39 -0.62 45.97 -0.42
CA MET A 39 -0.21 44.67 -0.97
C MET A 39 -0.88 43.49 -0.27
N GLU A 40 -1.12 43.61 1.03
CA GLU A 40 -1.86 42.60 1.80
C GLU A 40 -3.33 42.52 1.33
N ASN A 41 -3.94 43.67 1.07
CA ASN A 41 -5.32 43.78 0.63
C ASN A 41 -5.47 44.75 -0.55
N THR A 42 -5.16 44.26 -1.76
CA THR A 42 -5.12 45.09 -2.98
C THR A 42 -6.52 45.42 -3.48
N ASN A 43 -7.01 46.63 -3.15
CA ASN A 43 -8.30 47.16 -3.58
C ASN A 43 -8.29 48.70 -3.62
N GLN A 44 -9.34 49.30 -4.21
CA GLN A 44 -9.44 50.75 -4.37
C GLN A 44 -9.51 51.52 -3.04
N ASN A 45 -10.10 50.95 -1.99
CA ASN A 45 -10.20 51.62 -0.68
C ASN A 45 -8.84 51.70 0.03
N ASN A 46 -7.94 50.76 -0.25
CA ASN A 46 -6.60 50.72 0.33
C ASN A 46 -5.57 51.51 -0.49
N ALA A 47 -5.95 52.03 -1.66
CA ALA A 47 -5.14 52.94 -2.47
C ALA A 47 -5.23 54.39 -1.95
N ILE A 48 -4.77 54.60 -0.73
CA ILE A 48 -5.01 55.83 0.05
C ILE A 48 -4.16 57.03 -0.38
N ASN A 49 -3.05 56.83 -1.09
CA ASN A 49 -2.19 57.89 -1.64
C ASN A 49 -2.15 57.85 -3.18
N GLU A 50 -1.58 58.89 -3.81
CA GLU A 50 -1.55 59.04 -5.27
C GLU A 50 -0.79 57.90 -5.95
N ASP A 51 0.40 57.56 -5.46
CA ASP A 51 1.21 56.44 -6.00
C ASP A 51 0.44 55.11 -5.98
N LEU A 52 -0.30 54.81 -4.90
CA LEU A 52 -1.10 53.59 -4.79
C LEU A 52 -2.32 53.62 -5.71
N ARG A 53 -2.89 54.80 -5.99
CA ARG A 53 -3.98 54.93 -6.96
C ARG A 53 -3.49 54.66 -8.37
N ASP A 54 -2.29 55.12 -8.72
CA ASP A 54 -1.67 54.84 -10.01
C ASP A 54 -1.36 53.34 -10.16
N ILE A 55 -0.83 52.71 -9.09
CA ILE A 55 -0.65 51.25 -9.05
C ILE A 55 -1.99 50.53 -9.22
N GLN A 56 -3.05 50.97 -8.53
CA GLN A 56 -4.37 50.35 -8.65
C GLN A 56 -4.93 50.44 -10.07
N GLN A 57 -4.73 51.56 -10.78
CA GLN A 57 -5.14 51.69 -12.18
C GLN A 57 -4.40 50.70 -13.08
N MET A 58 -3.09 50.53 -12.89
CA MET A 58 -2.31 49.53 -13.63
C MET A 58 -2.79 48.11 -13.33
N VAL A 59 -3.07 47.79 -12.06
CA VAL A 59 -3.64 46.49 -11.65
C VAL A 59 -5.00 46.26 -12.31
N ASP A 60 -5.87 47.27 -12.35
CA ASP A 60 -7.19 47.16 -12.97
C ASP A 60 -7.11 46.96 -14.49
N GLN A 61 -6.13 47.56 -15.17
CA GLN A 61 -5.85 47.33 -16.59
C GLN A 61 -5.41 45.89 -16.84
N VAL A 62 -4.43 45.39 -16.06
CA VAL A 62 -3.93 44.01 -16.16
C VAL A 62 -5.02 42.98 -15.86
N LYS A 63 -5.93 43.26 -14.91
CA LYS A 63 -7.07 42.40 -14.61
C LYS A 63 -8.11 42.38 -15.73
N ARG A 64 -8.27 43.48 -16.46
CA ARG A 64 -9.18 43.57 -17.62
C ARG A 64 -8.57 43.02 -18.90
N ASP A 65 -7.25 42.84 -18.93
CA ASP A 65 -6.57 42.18 -20.04
C ASP A 65 -7.02 40.71 -20.12
N GLY A 66 -7.70 40.39 -21.22
CA GLY A 66 -8.23 39.07 -21.49
C GLY A 66 -7.13 38.01 -21.60
N GLU A 67 -5.94 38.38 -22.08
CA GLU A 67 -4.83 37.42 -22.22
C GLU A 67 -4.31 36.95 -20.86
N VAL A 68 -4.18 37.89 -19.91
CA VAL A 68 -3.76 37.60 -18.53
C VAL A 68 -4.80 36.72 -17.84
N SER A 69 -6.09 37.07 -17.94
CA SER A 69 -7.18 36.29 -17.37
C SER A 69 -7.26 34.87 -17.94
N LEU A 70 -7.09 34.71 -19.26
CA LEU A 70 -7.05 33.41 -19.93
C LEU A 70 -5.83 32.58 -19.49
N ARG A 71 -4.67 33.22 -19.32
CA ARG A 71 -3.45 32.55 -18.86
C ARG A 71 -3.58 32.05 -17.42
N TYR A 72 -4.21 32.83 -16.53
CA TYR A 72 -4.55 32.39 -15.18
C TYR A 72 -5.55 31.23 -15.17
N MET A 73 -6.60 31.30 -16.00
CA MET A 73 -7.59 30.22 -16.12
C MET A 73 -6.95 28.92 -16.59
N LYS A 74 -6.11 28.99 -17.64
CA LYS A 74 -5.40 27.82 -18.17
C LYS A 74 -4.46 27.19 -17.14
N TRP A 75 -3.76 28.02 -16.35
CA TRP A 75 -2.91 27.52 -15.27
C TRP A 75 -3.72 26.83 -14.18
N PHE A 76 -4.85 27.41 -13.79
CA PHE A 76 -5.73 26.83 -12.77
C PHE A 76 -6.35 25.50 -13.22
N GLU A 77 -6.87 25.43 -14.45
CA GLU A 77 -7.39 24.19 -15.03
C GLU A 77 -6.30 23.10 -15.07
N HIS A 78 -5.08 23.47 -15.45
CA HIS A 78 -3.95 22.55 -15.45
C HIS A 78 -3.60 22.07 -14.04
N ASP A 79 -3.53 22.97 -13.06
CA ASP A 79 -3.22 22.63 -11.67
C ASP A 79 -4.27 21.70 -11.07
N GLN A 80 -5.56 21.96 -11.33
CA GLN A 80 -6.65 21.07 -10.93
C GLN A 80 -6.56 19.69 -11.59
N MET A 81 -6.29 19.64 -12.89
CA MET A 81 -6.12 18.37 -13.61
C MET A 81 -4.96 17.55 -13.02
N MET A 82 -3.82 18.19 -12.74
CA MET A 82 -2.66 17.51 -12.15
C MET A 82 -2.97 17.01 -10.74
N TYR A 83 -3.69 17.78 -9.94
CA TYR A 83 -4.12 17.37 -8.60
C TYR A 83 -5.06 16.16 -8.64
N GLU A 84 -6.06 16.16 -9.53
CA GLU A 84 -6.98 15.04 -9.69
C GLU A 84 -6.29 13.80 -10.25
N GLN A 85 -5.38 13.98 -11.22
CA GLN A 85 -4.60 12.89 -11.77
C GLN A 85 -3.70 12.26 -10.71
N GLY A 86 -3.00 13.07 -9.91
CA GLY A 86 -2.18 12.58 -8.80
C GLY A 86 -3.00 11.76 -7.80
N ARG A 87 -4.21 12.22 -7.44
CA ARG A 87 -5.13 11.46 -6.59
C ARG A 87 -5.54 10.12 -7.20
N LYS A 88 -5.85 10.08 -8.49
CA LYS A 88 -6.23 8.84 -9.18
C LYS A 88 -5.06 7.86 -9.24
N GLU A 89 -3.87 8.34 -9.57
CA GLU A 89 -2.65 7.52 -9.60
C GLU A 89 -2.33 6.94 -8.21
N GLU A 90 -2.48 7.72 -7.14
CA GLU A 90 -2.31 7.23 -5.77
C GLU A 90 -3.31 6.12 -5.41
N GLN A 91 -4.58 6.29 -5.81
CA GLN A 91 -5.62 5.29 -5.61
C GLN A 91 -5.33 4.01 -6.38
N GLU A 92 -4.98 4.13 -7.67
CA GLU A 92 -4.62 2.97 -8.50
C GLU A 92 -3.39 2.23 -7.95
N ASN A 93 -2.36 2.96 -7.53
CA ASN A 93 -1.17 2.35 -6.94
C ASN A 93 -1.51 1.58 -5.66
N THR A 94 -2.32 2.17 -4.79
CA THR A 94 -2.80 1.52 -3.57
C THR A 94 -3.56 0.23 -3.87
N GLU A 95 -4.43 0.23 -4.90
CA GLU A 95 -5.15 -0.97 -5.31
C GLU A 95 -4.23 -2.05 -5.91
N ARG A 96 -3.24 -1.65 -6.71
CA ARG A 96 -2.24 -2.56 -7.28
C ARG A 96 -1.43 -3.23 -6.18
N GLU A 97 -0.95 -2.46 -5.20
CA GLU A 97 -0.22 -2.99 -4.05
C GLU A 97 -1.06 -3.97 -3.23
N ARG A 98 -2.35 -3.66 -2.99
CA ARG A 98 -3.27 -4.57 -2.31
C ARG A 98 -3.43 -5.89 -3.06
N LYS A 99 -3.58 -5.84 -4.38
CA LYS A 99 -3.70 -7.05 -5.22
C LYS A 99 -2.44 -7.91 -5.17
N ILE A 100 -1.25 -7.28 -5.21
CA ILE A 100 0.03 -7.98 -5.08
C ILE A 100 0.12 -8.67 -3.72
N ALA A 101 -0.14 -7.94 -2.63
CA ALA A 101 -0.10 -8.48 -1.27
C ALA A 101 -1.11 -9.63 -1.07
N GLU A 102 -2.31 -9.52 -1.64
CA GLU A 102 -3.31 -10.60 -1.58
C GLU A 102 -2.84 -11.84 -2.35
N GLN A 103 -2.27 -11.64 -3.54
CA GLN A 103 -1.75 -12.76 -4.35
C GLN A 103 -0.57 -13.45 -3.66
N GLU A 104 0.34 -12.69 -3.05
CA GLU A 104 1.45 -13.25 -2.28
C GLU A 104 0.95 -14.07 -1.08
N ARG A 105 -0.07 -13.60 -0.37
CA ARG A 105 -0.70 -14.37 0.72
C ARG A 105 -1.31 -15.69 0.23
N LYS A 106 -2.03 -15.65 -0.90
CA LYS A 106 -2.60 -16.86 -1.53
C LYS A 106 -1.51 -17.85 -1.93
N ASN A 107 -0.42 -17.37 -2.52
CA ASN A 107 0.71 -18.20 -2.90
C ASN A 107 1.38 -18.83 -1.66
N ALA A 108 1.63 -18.04 -0.61
CA ALA A 108 2.21 -18.53 0.63
C ALA A 108 1.31 -19.59 1.31
N GLU A 109 0.00 -19.40 1.30
CA GLU A 109 -0.95 -20.39 1.85
C GLU A 109 -0.96 -21.68 1.03
N GLN A 110 -0.91 -21.60 -0.30
CA GLN A 110 -0.82 -22.79 -1.16
C GLN A 110 0.49 -23.55 -0.94
N GLU A 111 1.61 -22.84 -0.84
CA GLU A 111 2.91 -23.47 -0.57
C GLU A 111 2.94 -24.12 0.81
N LYS A 112 2.32 -23.49 1.83
CA LYS A 112 2.16 -24.11 3.15
C LYS A 112 1.34 -25.40 3.07
N LYS A 113 0.21 -25.41 2.35
CA LYS A 113 -0.62 -26.62 2.16
C LYS A 113 0.15 -27.72 1.43
N ARG A 114 0.95 -27.37 0.42
CA ARG A 114 1.81 -28.32 -0.30
C ARG A 114 2.89 -28.91 0.60
N ALA A 115 3.54 -28.08 1.42
CA ALA A 115 4.54 -28.52 2.38
C ALA A 115 3.94 -29.46 3.44
N GLU A 116 2.77 -29.11 4.00
CA GLU A 116 2.05 -29.96 4.96
C GLU A 116 1.66 -31.31 4.33
N ALA A 117 1.12 -31.31 3.10
CA ALA A 117 0.80 -32.53 2.38
C ALA A 117 2.06 -33.38 2.12
N ALA A 118 3.14 -32.78 1.64
CA ALA A 118 4.40 -33.47 1.40
C ALA A 118 4.96 -34.07 2.70
N GLU A 119 4.83 -33.38 3.83
CA GLU A 119 5.24 -33.90 5.14
C GLU A 119 4.39 -35.11 5.57
N GLN A 120 3.08 -35.07 5.35
CA GLN A 120 2.19 -36.20 5.63
C GLN A 120 2.54 -37.42 4.76
N PHE A 121 2.75 -37.21 3.45
CA PHE A 121 3.21 -38.27 2.55
C PHE A 121 4.56 -38.85 2.99
N ALA A 122 5.53 -37.99 3.36
CA ALA A 122 6.81 -38.45 3.84
C ALA A 122 6.72 -39.24 5.16
N LYS A 123 5.80 -38.86 6.07
CA LYS A 123 5.53 -39.61 7.30
C LYS A 123 4.90 -40.98 7.00
N ALA A 124 3.92 -41.05 6.11
CA ALA A 124 3.29 -42.30 5.69
C ALA A 124 4.32 -43.24 5.03
N ALA A 125 5.10 -42.74 4.06
CA ALA A 125 6.14 -43.52 3.41
C ALA A 125 7.20 -44.05 4.41
N LYS A 126 7.60 -43.24 5.40
CA LYS A 126 8.50 -43.70 6.48
C LYS A 126 7.87 -44.79 7.33
N GLN A 127 6.58 -44.72 7.62
CA GLN A 127 5.87 -45.77 8.36
C GLN A 127 5.80 -47.07 7.55
N GLU A 128 5.47 -47.01 6.25
CA GLU A 128 5.44 -48.17 5.38
C GLU A 128 6.81 -48.85 5.27
N VAL A 129 7.87 -48.07 5.07
CA VAL A 129 9.24 -48.60 5.04
C VAL A 129 9.60 -49.26 6.37
N LYS A 130 9.21 -48.66 7.50
CA LYS A 130 9.44 -49.24 8.83
C LYS A 130 8.71 -50.57 8.99
N ILE A 131 7.44 -50.65 8.61
CA ILE A 131 6.63 -51.90 8.66
C ILE A 131 7.29 -52.98 7.79
N ALA A 132 7.66 -52.64 6.55
CA ALA A 132 8.34 -53.58 5.66
C ALA A 132 9.67 -54.09 6.24
N GLU A 133 10.42 -53.24 6.95
CA GLU A 133 11.65 -53.66 7.62
C GLU A 133 11.38 -54.59 8.82
N GLN A 134 10.31 -54.34 9.59
CA GLN A 134 9.88 -55.20 10.70
C GLN A 134 9.43 -56.57 10.19
N GLU A 135 8.60 -56.62 9.16
CA GLU A 135 8.17 -57.86 8.51
C GLU A 135 9.36 -58.65 7.99
N LYS A 136 10.31 -58.00 7.30
CA LYS A 136 11.53 -58.66 6.82
C LYS A 136 12.38 -59.25 7.95
N LYS A 137 12.50 -58.56 9.08
CA LYS A 137 13.21 -59.07 10.27
C LYS A 137 12.48 -60.26 10.87
N LEU A 138 11.15 -60.17 11.02
CA LEU A 138 10.33 -61.25 11.54
C LEU A 138 10.44 -62.51 10.67
N THR A 139 10.31 -62.36 9.35
CA THR A 139 10.48 -63.46 8.39
C THR A 139 11.84 -64.16 8.51
N LYS A 140 12.93 -63.39 8.75
CA LYS A 140 14.26 -63.97 8.97
C LYS A 140 14.35 -64.80 10.26
N HIS A 141 13.76 -64.33 11.35
CA HIS A 141 13.75 -65.04 12.63
C HIS A 141 12.93 -66.33 12.54
N LEU A 142 11.69 -66.25 12.04
CA LEU A 142 10.81 -67.42 11.90
C LEU A 142 11.40 -68.49 10.97
N LEU A 143 12.09 -68.08 9.90
CA LEU A 143 12.76 -69.02 9.00
C LEU A 143 13.95 -69.73 9.68
N SER A 144 14.67 -69.01 10.54
CA SER A 144 15.79 -69.56 11.32
C SER A 144 15.31 -70.57 12.37
N ASP A 145 14.15 -70.31 12.98
CA ASP A 145 13.51 -71.17 13.97
C ASP A 145 12.64 -72.29 13.34
N GLN A 146 12.62 -72.38 12.00
CA GLN A 146 11.82 -73.34 11.22
C GLN A 146 10.30 -73.30 11.45
N ARG A 147 9.77 -72.16 11.91
CA ARG A 147 8.33 -71.95 12.22
C ARG A 147 7.52 -71.54 10.99
N LEU A 148 7.41 -72.45 10.00
CA LEU A 148 6.74 -72.17 8.72
C LEU A 148 5.22 -71.99 8.83
N GLU A 149 4.58 -72.71 9.75
CA GLU A 149 3.12 -72.62 10.00
C GLU A 149 2.75 -71.26 10.60
N ASP A 150 3.56 -70.76 11.52
CA ASP A 150 3.38 -69.42 12.11
C ASP A 150 3.61 -68.32 11.06
N LEU A 151 4.52 -68.55 10.11
CA LEU A 151 4.79 -67.63 9.00
C LEU A 151 3.58 -67.52 8.05
N GLN A 152 2.93 -68.64 7.73
CA GLN A 152 1.67 -68.65 6.96
C GLN A 152 0.55 -67.94 7.74
N ARG A 153 0.39 -68.25 9.03
CA ARG A 153 -0.66 -67.64 9.85
C ARG A 153 -0.47 -66.13 10.03
N ALA A 154 0.77 -65.66 10.13
CA ALA A 154 1.09 -64.23 10.23
C ALA A 154 0.83 -63.45 8.92
N LEU A 155 0.71 -64.14 7.79
CA LEU A 155 0.36 -63.52 6.51
C LEU A 155 -1.14 -63.16 6.45
N ASP A 156 -1.99 -64.01 7.05
CA ASP A 156 -3.45 -63.88 7.03
C ASP A 156 -3.99 -63.15 8.27
N ASP A 157 -3.28 -63.19 9.41
CA ASP A 157 -3.69 -62.59 10.68
C ASP A 157 -2.69 -61.51 11.16
N ALA A 158 -3.09 -60.26 10.98
CA ALA A 158 -2.29 -59.09 11.40
C ALA A 158 -2.12 -59.01 12.92
N ALA A 159 -3.10 -59.43 13.72
CA ALA A 159 -3.01 -59.39 15.18
C ALA A 159 -2.03 -60.44 15.69
N PHE A 160 -2.02 -61.62 15.07
CA PHE A 160 -1.03 -62.67 15.33
C PHE A 160 0.39 -62.22 14.95
N ARG A 161 0.55 -61.52 13.82
CA ARG A 161 1.82 -60.92 13.42
C ARG A 161 2.35 -59.92 14.46
N ASP A 162 1.49 -59.08 15.00
CA ASP A 162 1.88 -58.11 16.04
C ASP A 162 2.31 -58.79 17.34
N GLN A 163 1.68 -59.91 17.71
CA GLN A 163 2.13 -60.74 18.85
C GLN A 163 3.52 -61.32 18.61
N LEU A 164 3.80 -61.85 17.41
CA LEU A 164 5.13 -62.36 17.06
C LEU A 164 6.18 -61.24 17.02
N LEU A 165 5.85 -60.05 16.52
CA LEU A 165 6.75 -58.90 16.57
C LEU A 165 7.13 -58.54 18.03
N GLN A 166 6.19 -58.65 18.97
CA GLN A 166 6.47 -58.47 20.39
C GLN A 166 7.32 -59.60 20.98
N GLU A 167 7.04 -60.87 20.62
CA GLU A 167 7.80 -62.06 21.05
C GLU A 167 9.29 -61.94 20.67
N TYR A 168 9.57 -61.51 19.44
CA TYR A 168 10.94 -61.30 18.94
C TYR A 168 11.52 -59.90 19.29
N GLY A 169 10.78 -59.06 20.03
CA GLY A 169 11.24 -57.75 20.48
C GLY A 169 11.48 -56.72 19.36
N ILE A 170 10.83 -56.88 18.21
CA ILE A 170 10.97 -56.02 17.04
C ILE A 170 10.06 -54.78 17.20
N ARG A 171 10.64 -53.57 17.25
CA ARG A 171 9.94 -52.28 17.49
C ARG A 171 9.97 -51.31 16.31
#